data_AF-A0A242U5U7-F1
#
_entry.id   AF-A0A242U5U7-F1
#
_cell.length_a   1.000
_cell.length_b   1.000
_cell.length_c   1.000
_cell.angle_alpha   90.00
_cell.angle_beta   90.00
_cell.angle_gamma   90.00
#
_symmetry.space_group_name_H-M   'P 1'
#
loop_
_entity.id
_entity.type
_entity.pdbx_description
1 polymer ?
#
loop_
_entity_poly.entity_id
_entity_poly.type
_entity_poly.pdbx_seq_one_letter_code
_entity_poly.pdbx_strand_id
1 'polypeptide(L)'
;MYQNLIISIVSGTIIAIVSSYLTSIWTMKKFYTEKWWDRKEQAYTEIINALYDMVRFYDVYKEDYGQDYFISEERAKDLNQKYSNSMRKLHRATDLASLYVSDDAVNELVKLRNREALDQRSNPSWEVYESEYKYHKQTLNELLVIAKKDLKK
;
A
#
# COMPACT_ATOMS: atom_id res chain seq x y z
N MET A 1 -36.72 51.31 20.92
CA MET A 1 -37.06 49.87 20.89
C MET A 1 -36.64 49.20 19.58
N TYR A 2 -37.00 49.73 18.40
CA TYR A 2 -36.64 49.15 17.09
C TYR A 2 -35.14 49.16 16.73
N GLN A 3 -34.36 50.16 17.16
CA GLN A 3 -32.91 50.23 16.87
C GLN A 3 -32.11 49.06 17.47
N ASN A 4 -32.37 48.70 18.73
CA ASN A 4 -31.70 47.57 19.39
C ASN A 4 -32.05 46.24 18.72
N LEU A 5 -33.29 46.13 18.21
CA LEU A 5 -33.78 44.96 17.51
C LEU A 5 -33.08 44.78 16.16
N ILE A 6 -32.90 45.87 15.41
CA ILE A 6 -32.17 45.88 14.13
C ILE A 6 -30.69 45.53 14.34
N ILE A 7 -30.03 46.12 15.34
CA ILE A 7 -28.62 45.82 15.67
C ILE A 7 -28.43 44.35 16.06
N SER A 8 -29.36 43.79 16.85
CA SER A 8 -29.33 42.37 17.24
C SER A 8 -29.52 41.42 16.04
N ILE A 9 -30.42 41.75 15.10
CA ILE A 9 -30.66 40.93 13.91
C ILE A 9 -29.45 40.99 12.97
N VAL A 10 -28.91 42.17 12.72
CA VAL A 10 -27.76 42.36 11.82
C VAL A 10 -26.50 41.68 12.39
N SER A 11 -26.22 41.87 13.68
CA SER A 11 -25.07 41.24 14.34
C SER A 11 -25.17 39.72 14.36
N GLY A 12 -26.35 39.16 14.68
CA GLY A 12 -26.59 37.72 14.62
C GLY A 12 -26.43 37.14 13.21
N THR A 13 -26.89 37.88 12.19
CA THR A 13 -26.75 37.46 10.78
C THR A 13 -25.29 37.44 10.35
N ILE A 14 -24.51 38.46 10.71
CA ILE A 14 -23.07 38.52 10.39
C ILE A 14 -22.34 37.36 11.07
N ILE A 15 -22.63 37.09 12.35
CA ILE A 15 -22.03 35.96 13.09
C ILE A 15 -22.37 34.63 12.42
N ALA A 16 -23.62 34.43 12.00
CA ALA A 16 -24.05 33.21 11.31
C ALA A 16 -23.36 33.02 9.95
N ILE A 17 -23.16 34.10 9.18
CA ILE A 17 -22.45 34.05 7.91
C ILE A 17 -20.98 33.67 8.13
N VAL A 18 -20.30 34.33 9.08
CA VAL A 18 -18.88 34.09 9.37
C VAL A 18 -18.66 32.67 9.91
N SER A 19 -19.52 32.22 10.84
CA SER A 19 -19.40 30.88 11.42
C SER A 19 -19.66 29.77 10.39
N SER A 20 -20.66 29.96 9.51
CA SER A 20 -20.95 29.03 8.42
C SER A 20 -19.79 28.95 7.42
N TYR A 21 -19.18 30.09 7.10
CA TYR A 21 -18.02 30.13 6.19
C TYR A 21 -16.80 29.42 6.78
N LEU A 22 -16.46 29.68 8.05
CA LEU A 22 -15.36 29.01 8.74
C LEU A 22 -15.59 27.49 8.86
N THR A 23 -16.81 27.10 9.21
CA THR A 23 -17.21 25.69 9.32
C THR A 23 -17.07 24.98 7.97
N SER A 24 -17.46 25.63 6.87
CA SER A 24 -17.32 25.09 5.53
C SER A 24 -15.84 24.85 5.17
N ILE A 25 -14.96 25.81 5.44
CA ILE A 25 -13.51 25.65 5.19
C ILE A 25 -12.94 24.50 6.01
N TRP A 26 -13.28 24.40 7.29
CA TRP A 26 -12.78 23.34 8.16
C TRP A 26 -13.28 21.97 7.74
N THR A 27 -14.56 21.87 7.39
CA THR A 27 -15.16 20.64 6.88
C THR A 27 -14.44 20.19 5.61
N MET A 28 -14.14 21.13 4.71
CA MET A 28 -13.47 20.81 3.46
C MET A 28 -12.02 20.36 3.69
N LYS A 29 -11.28 21.04 4.56
CA LYS A 29 -9.92 20.63 4.96
C LYS A 29 -9.91 19.24 5.60
N LYS A 30 -10.86 18.98 6.50
CA LYS A 30 -11.03 17.67 7.14
C LYS A 30 -11.29 16.58 6.10
N PHE A 31 -12.22 16.82 5.17
CA PHE A 31 -12.53 15.88 4.09
C PHE A 31 -11.33 15.55 3.21
N TYR A 32 -10.54 16.57 2.81
CA TYR A 32 -9.31 16.32 2.03
C TYR A 32 -8.28 15.52 2.83
N THR A 33 -8.16 15.78 4.12
CA THR A 33 -7.23 15.06 5.01
C THR A 33 -7.66 13.61 5.17
N GLU A 34 -8.96 13.34 5.39
CA GLU A 34 -9.51 11.99 5.47
C GLU A 34 -9.34 11.25 4.15
N LYS A 35 -9.68 11.88 3.02
CA LYS A 35 -9.51 11.29 1.70
C LYS A 35 -8.03 11.00 1.35
N TRP A 36 -7.12 11.83 1.82
CA TRP A 36 -5.69 11.57 1.70
C TRP A 36 -5.28 10.34 2.50
N TRP A 37 -5.79 10.23 3.73
CA TRP A 37 -5.55 9.11 4.61
C TRP A 37 -6.08 7.78 4.04
N ASP A 38 -7.30 7.78 3.49
CA ASP A 38 -7.89 6.63 2.81
C ASP A 38 -7.04 6.16 1.64
N ARG A 39 -6.53 7.09 0.81
CA ARG A 39 -5.65 6.77 -0.32
C ARG A 39 -4.33 6.16 0.14
N LYS A 40 -3.77 6.67 1.25
CA LYS A 40 -2.55 6.15 1.86
C LYS A 40 -2.75 4.73 2.38
N GLU A 41 -3.85 4.47 3.11
CA GLU A 41 -4.21 3.13 3.58
C GLU A 41 -4.40 2.16 2.41
N GLN A 42 -5.13 2.58 1.37
CA GLN A 42 -5.35 1.77 0.18
C GLN A 42 -4.02 1.42 -0.51
N ALA A 43 -3.12 2.38 -0.68
CA ALA A 43 -1.82 2.17 -1.31
C ALA A 43 -0.98 1.14 -0.54
N TYR A 44 -0.89 1.26 0.79
CA TYR A 44 -0.20 0.27 1.62
C TYR A 44 -0.83 -1.11 1.52
N THR A 45 -2.16 -1.19 1.54
CA THR A 45 -2.90 -2.45 1.44
C THR A 45 -2.61 -3.16 0.12
N GLU A 46 -2.62 -2.43 -0.99
CA GLU A 46 -2.32 -2.98 -2.31
C GLU A 46 -0.88 -3.52 -2.41
N ILE A 47 0.11 -2.77 -1.90
CA ILE A 47 1.51 -3.21 -1.88
C ILE A 47 1.70 -4.46 -1.01
N ILE A 48 1.19 -4.43 0.21
CA ILE A 48 1.34 -5.52 1.18
C ILE A 48 0.70 -6.81 0.65
N ASN A 49 -0.50 -6.71 0.05
CA ASN A 49 -1.17 -7.87 -0.55
C ASN A 49 -0.37 -8.44 -1.72
N ALA A 50 0.17 -7.59 -2.60
CA ALA A 50 1.01 -8.04 -3.71
C ALA A 50 2.26 -8.78 -3.20
N LEU A 51 2.97 -8.23 -2.22
CA LEU A 51 4.12 -8.86 -1.60
C LEU A 51 3.77 -10.18 -0.90
N TYR A 52 2.65 -10.22 -0.20
CA TYR A 52 2.19 -11.44 0.47
C TYR A 52 1.93 -12.57 -0.53
N ASP A 53 1.30 -12.27 -1.66
CA ASP A 53 1.07 -13.25 -2.73
C ASP A 53 2.39 -13.75 -3.34
N MET A 54 3.38 -12.87 -3.52
CA MET A 54 4.71 -13.26 -4.00
C MET A 54 5.45 -14.13 -2.98
N VAL A 55 5.43 -13.76 -1.70
CA VAL A 55 6.01 -14.57 -0.63
C VAL A 55 5.39 -15.96 -0.62
N ARG A 56 4.05 -16.07 -0.68
CA ARG A 56 3.36 -17.37 -0.71
C ARG A 56 3.74 -18.21 -1.92
N PHE A 57 3.90 -17.58 -3.08
CA PHE A 57 4.37 -18.28 -4.27
C PHE A 57 5.74 -18.91 -4.00
N TYR A 58 6.73 -18.12 -3.59
CA TYR A 58 8.07 -18.63 -3.35
C TYR A 58 8.13 -19.60 -2.16
N ASP A 59 7.27 -19.45 -1.15
CA ASP A 59 7.18 -20.38 -0.01
C ASP A 59 6.76 -21.79 -0.45
N VAL A 60 5.79 -21.88 -1.36
CA VAL A 60 5.34 -23.17 -1.90
C VAL A 60 6.43 -23.79 -2.78
N TYR A 61 7.04 -22.99 -3.66
CA TYR A 61 8.01 -23.51 -4.64
C TYR A 61 9.42 -23.73 -4.08
N LYS A 62 9.79 -23.10 -2.95
CA LYS A 62 11.05 -23.43 -2.25
C LYS A 62 10.95 -24.76 -1.51
N GLU A 63 9.75 -25.14 -1.03
CA GLU A 63 9.51 -26.42 -0.35
C GLU A 63 9.44 -27.59 -1.34
N ASP A 64 9.15 -27.28 -2.61
CA ASP A 64 9.09 -28.20 -3.73
C ASP A 64 10.48 -28.53 -4.31
N TYR A 65 11.37 -29.16 -3.51
CA TYR A 65 12.76 -29.50 -3.89
C TYR A 65 12.88 -30.50 -5.06
N GLY A 66 12.35 -30.17 -6.24
CA GLY A 66 12.42 -30.97 -7.47
C GLY A 66 11.55 -32.23 -7.45
N GLN A 67 10.48 -32.27 -6.65
CA GLN A 67 9.56 -33.40 -6.67
C GLN A 67 8.49 -33.19 -7.74
N ASP A 68 8.54 -34.00 -8.79
CA ASP A 68 7.43 -34.09 -9.73
C ASP A 68 6.13 -34.41 -8.96
N TYR A 69 5.06 -33.66 -9.27
CA TYR A 69 3.71 -33.78 -8.69
C TYR A 69 3.50 -33.26 -7.25
N PHE A 70 4.39 -32.42 -6.69
CA PHE A 70 4.22 -31.84 -5.35
C PHE A 70 2.92 -31.01 -5.19
N ILE A 71 2.52 -30.30 -6.26
CA ILE A 71 1.26 -29.55 -6.32
C ILE A 71 0.42 -29.96 -7.54
N SER A 72 -0.91 -29.92 -7.39
CA SER A 72 -1.80 -30.17 -8.52
C SER A 72 -1.59 -29.12 -9.62
N GLU A 73 -1.81 -29.51 -10.87
CA GLU A 73 -1.69 -28.62 -12.03
C GLU A 73 -2.60 -27.38 -11.89
N GLU A 74 -3.80 -27.56 -11.35
CA GLU A 74 -4.74 -26.48 -11.04
C GLU A 74 -4.16 -25.48 -10.04
N ARG A 75 -3.54 -25.97 -8.95
CA ARG A 75 -2.92 -25.13 -7.92
C ARG A 75 -1.68 -24.41 -8.44
N ALA A 76 -0.86 -25.11 -9.25
CA ALA A 76 0.29 -24.49 -9.92
C ALA A 76 -0.15 -23.37 -10.86
N LYS A 77 -1.22 -23.57 -11.63
CA LYS A 77 -1.79 -22.56 -12.51
C LYS A 77 -2.33 -21.34 -11.75
N ASP A 78 -3.06 -21.56 -10.67
CA ASP A 78 -3.55 -20.49 -9.79
C ASP A 78 -2.40 -19.69 -9.17
N LEU A 79 -1.37 -20.36 -8.64
CA LEU A 79 -0.18 -19.71 -8.07
C LEU A 79 0.58 -18.88 -9.10
N ASN A 80 0.81 -19.41 -10.31
CA ASN A 80 1.47 -18.67 -11.38
C ASN A 80 0.66 -17.47 -11.86
N GLN A 81 -0.67 -17.60 -11.91
CA GLN A 81 -1.54 -16.49 -12.28
C GLN A 81 -1.55 -15.40 -11.20
N LYS A 82 -1.60 -15.78 -9.92
CA LYS A 82 -1.46 -14.86 -8.78
C LYS A 82 -0.11 -14.17 -8.81
N TYR A 83 0.98 -14.91 -8.99
CA TYR A 83 2.32 -14.35 -9.11
C TYR A 83 2.43 -13.32 -10.23
N SER A 84 1.99 -13.67 -11.45
CA SER A 84 2.04 -12.76 -12.61
C SER A 84 1.21 -11.49 -12.38
N ASN A 85 0.05 -11.63 -11.74
CA ASN A 85 -0.80 -10.50 -11.37
C ASN A 85 -0.14 -9.64 -10.28
N SER A 86 0.43 -10.26 -9.26
CA SER A 86 1.06 -9.60 -8.12
C SER A 86 2.34 -8.90 -8.52
N MET A 87 3.13 -9.45 -9.45
CA MET A 87 4.30 -8.77 -10.02
C MET A 87 3.89 -7.47 -10.73
N ARG A 88 2.88 -7.53 -11.60
CA ARG A 88 2.36 -6.32 -12.28
C ARG A 88 1.78 -5.31 -11.28
N LYS A 89 1.03 -5.79 -10.29
CA LYS A 89 0.48 -4.95 -9.23
C LYS A 89 1.59 -4.31 -8.42
N LEU A 90 2.64 -5.04 -8.06
CA LEU A 90 3.76 -4.52 -7.28
C LEU A 90 4.50 -3.43 -8.04
N HIS A 91 4.78 -3.62 -9.33
CA HIS A 91 5.40 -2.57 -10.15
C HIS A 91 4.52 -1.33 -10.25
N ARG A 92 3.25 -1.51 -10.64
CA ARG A 92 2.31 -0.40 -10.77
C ARG A 92 2.05 0.31 -9.44
N ALA A 93 1.95 -0.46 -8.36
CA ALA A 93 1.78 0.07 -7.01
C ALA A 93 3.04 0.78 -6.58
N THR A 94 4.25 0.29 -6.84
CA THR A 94 5.49 1.03 -6.50
C THR A 94 5.55 2.38 -7.22
N ASP A 95 5.20 2.41 -8.51
CA ASP A 95 5.23 3.66 -9.30
C ASP A 95 4.18 4.68 -8.82
N LEU A 96 2.94 4.24 -8.58
CA LEU A 96 1.83 5.12 -8.19
C LEU A 96 1.74 5.38 -6.69
N ALA A 97 2.11 4.42 -5.85
CA ALA A 97 2.06 4.53 -4.40
C ALA A 97 3.16 5.45 -3.88
N SER A 98 4.24 5.70 -4.65
CA SER A 98 5.20 6.76 -4.34
C SER A 98 4.54 8.13 -4.09
N LEU A 99 3.33 8.36 -4.62
CA LEU A 99 2.55 9.57 -4.40
C LEU A 99 1.86 9.61 -3.03
N TYR A 100 1.66 8.46 -2.37
CA TYR A 100 0.83 8.33 -1.17
C TYR A 100 1.53 7.69 0.04
N VAL A 101 2.55 6.86 -0.19
CA VAL A 101 3.38 6.23 0.85
C VAL A 101 4.61 7.08 1.19
N SER A 102 5.25 6.82 2.33
CA SER A 102 6.45 7.57 2.72
C SER A 102 7.67 7.20 1.87
N ASP A 103 8.67 8.09 1.87
CA ASP A 103 9.97 7.83 1.24
C ASP A 103 10.64 6.57 1.82
N ASP A 104 10.46 6.30 3.12
CA ASP A 104 10.92 5.06 3.76
C ASP A 104 10.36 3.81 3.04
N ALA A 105 9.05 3.80 2.75
CA ALA A 105 8.40 2.70 2.04
C ALA A 105 8.88 2.59 0.59
N VAL A 106 9.04 3.73 -0.10
CA VAL A 106 9.57 3.76 -1.47
C VAL A 106 10.99 3.20 -1.51
N ASN A 107 11.84 3.62 -0.59
CA ASN A 107 13.24 3.16 -0.51
C ASN A 107 13.32 1.64 -0.32
N GLU A 108 12.46 1.06 0.51
CA GLU A 108 12.42 -0.39 0.71
C GLU A 108 11.95 -1.14 -0.54
N LEU A 109 10.97 -0.60 -1.28
CA LEU A 109 10.54 -1.16 -2.57
C LEU A 109 11.63 -1.04 -3.65
N VAL A 110 12.36 0.07 -3.68
CA VAL A 110 13.50 0.27 -4.59
C VAL A 110 14.63 -0.70 -4.27
N LYS A 111 14.90 -0.96 -2.98
CA LYS A 111 15.87 -1.95 -2.55
C LYS A 111 15.48 -3.36 -3.01
N LEU A 112 14.20 -3.74 -2.88
CA LEU A 112 13.70 -5.00 -3.43
C LEU A 112 13.88 -5.06 -4.95
N ARG A 113 13.55 -3.99 -5.67
CA ARG A 113 13.71 -3.93 -7.14
C ARG A 113 15.16 -4.10 -7.58
N ASN A 114 16.09 -3.52 -6.83
CA ASN A 114 17.53 -3.52 -7.14
C ASN A 114 18.30 -4.67 -6.46
N ARG A 115 17.60 -5.65 -5.89
CA ARG A 115 18.22 -6.81 -5.25
C ARG A 115 19.07 -7.61 -6.24
N GLU A 116 20.03 -8.36 -5.72
CA GLU A 116 20.75 -9.36 -6.50
C GLU A 116 19.81 -10.53 -6.83
N ALA A 117 19.32 -10.56 -8.07
CA ALA A 117 18.46 -11.63 -8.57
C ALA A 117 19.32 -12.71 -9.25
N LEU A 118 19.15 -13.96 -8.81
CA LEU A 118 19.80 -15.10 -9.42
C LEU A 118 19.15 -15.39 -10.78
N ASP A 119 19.96 -15.62 -11.81
CA ASP A 119 19.47 -16.04 -13.12
C ASP A 119 18.94 -17.47 -13.04
N GLN A 120 17.66 -17.64 -13.37
CA GLN A 120 16.97 -18.93 -13.35
C GLN A 120 17.49 -19.93 -14.39
N ARG A 121 18.22 -19.47 -15.41
CA ARG A 121 18.90 -20.36 -16.37
C ARG A 121 20.24 -20.86 -15.87
N SER A 122 20.90 -20.06 -15.02
CA SER A 122 22.27 -20.31 -14.58
C SER A 122 22.35 -20.89 -13.16
N ASN A 123 21.27 -20.83 -12.39
CA ASN A 123 21.20 -21.30 -11.01
C ASN A 123 20.08 -22.34 -10.83
N PRO A 124 20.21 -23.29 -9.89
CA PRO A 124 19.13 -24.22 -9.54
C PRO A 124 17.85 -23.47 -9.12
N SER A 125 16.68 -23.94 -9.57
CA SER A 125 15.39 -23.27 -9.28
C SER A 125 15.12 -23.07 -7.79
N TRP A 126 15.50 -24.04 -6.94
CA TRP A 126 15.31 -23.95 -5.49
C TRP A 126 16.11 -22.80 -4.87
N GLU A 127 17.33 -22.56 -5.36
CA GLU A 127 18.20 -21.48 -4.87
C GLU A 127 17.64 -20.11 -5.27
N VAL A 128 17.09 -20.02 -6.49
CA VAL A 128 16.36 -18.84 -6.96
C VAL A 128 15.13 -18.58 -6.10
N TYR A 129 14.30 -19.60 -5.85
CA TYR A 129 13.09 -19.46 -5.05
C TYR A 129 13.38 -19.12 -3.58
N GLU A 130 14.42 -19.70 -2.99
CA GLU A 130 14.84 -19.39 -1.63
C GLU A 130 15.33 -17.93 -1.51
N SER A 131 16.17 -17.50 -2.45
CA SER A 131 16.66 -16.11 -2.53
C SER A 131 15.49 -15.13 -2.68
N GLU A 132 14.58 -15.40 -3.61
CA GLU A 132 13.43 -14.55 -3.86
C GLU A 132 12.45 -14.52 -2.68
N TYR A 133 12.19 -15.67 -2.05
CA TYR A 133 11.42 -15.75 -0.80
C TYR A 133 12.01 -14.83 0.27
N LYS A 134 13.32 -14.92 0.50
CA LYS A 134 14.03 -14.15 1.52
C LYS A 134 13.85 -12.64 1.30
N TYR A 135 14.14 -12.15 0.08
CA TYR A 135 14.04 -10.73 -0.21
C TYR A 135 12.60 -10.21 -0.10
N HIS A 136 11.63 -10.92 -0.68
CA HIS A 136 10.23 -10.50 -0.62
C HIS A 136 9.67 -10.55 0.81
N LYS A 137 10.06 -11.56 1.61
CA LYS A 137 9.64 -11.69 3.01
C LYS A 137 10.23 -10.59 3.87
N GLN A 138 11.50 -10.24 3.66
CA GLN A 138 12.15 -9.16 4.36
C GLN A 138 11.44 -7.83 4.06
N THR A 139 11.25 -7.49 2.79
CA THR A 139 10.58 -6.25 2.38
C THR A 139 9.13 -6.18 2.88
N LEU A 140 8.39 -7.29 2.87
CA LEU A 140 7.06 -7.35 3.45
C LEU A 140 7.07 -6.99 4.94
N ASN A 141 8.00 -7.55 5.72
CA ASN A 141 8.08 -7.29 7.15
C ASN A 141 8.44 -5.82 7.43
N GLU A 142 9.39 -5.26 6.71
CA GLU A 142 9.78 -3.85 6.84
C GLU A 142 8.64 -2.91 6.46
N LEU A 143 7.94 -3.18 5.35
CA LEU A 143 6.78 -2.38 4.95
C LEU A 143 5.63 -2.46 5.95
N LEU A 144 5.42 -3.57 6.65
CA LEU A 144 4.44 -3.65 7.74
C LEU A 144 4.83 -2.74 8.91
N VAL A 145 6.11 -2.60 9.23
CA VAL A 145 6.61 -1.69 10.26
C VAL A 145 6.42 -0.24 9.83
N ILE A 146 6.83 0.09 8.60
CA ILE A 146 6.68 1.42 8.02
C ILE A 146 5.20 1.82 7.94
N ALA A 147 4.33 0.95 7.40
CA ALA A 147 2.90 1.19 7.31
C ALA A 147 2.27 1.46 8.68
N LYS A 148 2.65 0.70 9.72
CA LYS A 148 2.17 0.93 11.10
C LYS A 148 2.58 2.30 11.65
N LYS A 149 3.77 2.80 11.32
CA LYS A 149 4.23 4.14 11.70
C LYS A 149 3.46 5.20 10.91
N ASP A 150 3.32 4.98 9.61
CA ASP A 150 2.73 5.89 8.64
C ASP A 150 1.22 6.08 8.77
N LEU A 151 0.53 5.05 9.25
CA LEU A 151 -0.91 5.01 9.49
C LEU A 151 -1.25 5.23 10.98
N LYS A 152 -0.27 5.52 11.84
CA LYS A 152 -0.58 6.08 13.16
C LYS A 152 -0.74 7.59 12.99
N LYS A 153 -1.94 8.08 13.28
CA LYS A 153 -2.26 9.52 13.35
C LYS A 153 -1.38 10.22 14.36
#